data_AF-A0A9P7P5T7-F1
#
_entry.id   AF-A0A9P7P5T7-F1
#
_cell.length_a   1.000
_cell.length_b   1.000
_cell.length_c   1.000
_cell.angle_alpha   90.00
_cell.angle_beta   90.00
_cell.angle_gamma   90.00
#
_symmetry.space_group_name_H-M   'P 1'
#
loop_
_entity.id
_entity.type
_entity.pdbx_description
1 polymer ?
#
loop_
_entity_poly.entity_id
_entity_poly.type
_entity_poly.pdbx_seq_one_letter_code
_entity_poly.pdbx_strand_id
1 'polypeptide(L)'
;MHNRHLSLAAIALAALVTADGACGRGTLYTSPSGLTWGDYIRMNQIQVIGSHNSYHVEASDAEKKVMEELSPTTQDLFYGHGRLDVQLGEQHVRNLE
;
A
#
# COMPACT_ATOMS: atom_id res chain seq x y z
N MET A 1 -78.86 10.52 -0.69
CA MET A 1 -78.66 9.45 0.30
C MET A 1 -77.33 8.79 -0.01
N HIS A 2 -76.46 8.76 0.99
CA HIS A 2 -75.14 8.12 0.95
C HIS A 2 -75.28 6.63 0.62
N ASN A 3 -74.39 6.08 -0.20
CA ASN A 3 -73.50 5.01 0.26
C ASN A 3 -72.35 4.72 -0.73
N ARG A 4 -71.19 4.59 -0.10
CA ARG A 4 -69.83 4.48 -0.64
C ARG A 4 -69.58 3.03 -1.05
N HIS A 5 -68.97 2.77 -2.20
CA HIS A 5 -68.06 1.62 -2.42
C HIS A 5 -67.13 1.94 -3.60
N LEU A 6 -66.13 2.78 -3.35
CA LEU A 6 -64.94 2.89 -4.20
C LEU A 6 -64.08 1.65 -3.94
N SER A 7 -64.18 0.65 -4.83
CA SER A 7 -63.33 -0.54 -4.75
C SER A 7 -62.23 -0.48 -5.82
N LEU A 8 -61.02 -0.17 -5.33
CA LEU A 8 -59.73 -0.71 -5.75
C LEU A 8 -59.38 -0.60 -7.25
N ALA A 9 -59.41 0.61 -7.80
CA ALA A 9 -58.52 0.99 -8.89
C ALA A 9 -57.38 1.82 -8.29
N ALA A 10 -56.40 1.14 -7.69
CA ALA A 10 -55.27 1.85 -7.11
C ALA A 10 -53.95 1.11 -7.33
N ILE A 11 -53.22 1.65 -8.30
CA ILE A 11 -51.78 1.94 -8.18
C ILE A 11 -50.86 0.73 -8.39
N ALA A 12 -50.67 0.35 -9.66
CA ALA A 12 -49.39 -0.19 -10.11
C ALA A 12 -48.41 0.99 -10.25
N LEU A 13 -47.87 1.50 -9.13
CA LEU A 13 -46.82 2.49 -9.15
C LEU A 13 -45.48 1.76 -9.08
N ALA A 14 -44.70 2.04 -10.14
CA ALA A 14 -43.33 1.62 -10.40
C ALA A 14 -42.54 1.22 -9.15
N ALA A 15 -41.94 0.03 -9.23
CA ALA A 15 -40.81 -0.36 -8.42
C ALA A 15 -39.69 0.67 -8.59
N LEU A 16 -39.64 1.67 -7.71
CA LEU A 16 -38.42 2.39 -7.44
C LEU A 16 -37.73 1.66 -6.30
N VAL A 17 -36.95 0.63 -6.68
CA VAL A 17 -35.85 0.18 -5.85
C VAL A 17 -34.91 1.38 -5.77
N THR A 18 -35.07 2.21 -4.75
CA THR A 18 -33.96 3.03 -4.27
C THR A 18 -32.97 2.04 -3.67
N ALA A 19 -32.17 1.42 -4.54
CA ALA A 19 -30.82 1.04 -4.17
C ALA A 19 -30.14 2.38 -3.86
N ASP A 20 -30.37 2.90 -2.66
CA ASP A 20 -29.45 3.86 -2.08
C ASP A 20 -28.10 3.16 -2.18
N GLY A 21 -27.26 3.70 -3.05
CA GLY A 21 -25.89 3.27 -3.23
C GLY A 21 -25.14 3.54 -1.94
N ALA A 22 -25.38 2.73 -0.91
CA ALA A 22 -24.51 2.57 0.24
C ALA A 22 -23.29 1.73 -0.16
N CYS A 23 -22.72 1.99 -1.34
CA CYS A 23 -21.37 1.60 -1.66
C CYS A 23 -20.47 2.73 -1.19
N GLY A 24 -19.90 2.57 0.00
CA GLY A 24 -18.66 3.26 0.35
C GLY A 24 -18.77 4.56 1.12
N ARG A 25 -19.54 4.61 2.21
CA ARG A 25 -19.21 5.55 3.29
C ARG A 25 -18.79 4.74 4.51
N GLY A 26 -17.56 4.23 4.43
CA GLY A 26 -16.92 3.49 5.51
C GLY A 26 -16.98 4.34 6.78
N THR A 27 -17.49 3.76 7.85
CA THR A 27 -17.33 4.31 9.20
C THR A 27 -15.84 4.59 9.38
N LEU A 28 -15.46 5.87 9.42
CA LEU A 28 -14.08 6.29 9.64
C LEU A 28 -13.60 5.62 10.93
N TYR A 29 -12.79 4.56 10.81
CA TYR A 29 -12.15 3.98 11.98
C TYR A 29 -11.17 5.02 12.51
N THR A 30 -11.52 5.62 13.65
CA THR A 30 -10.66 6.51 14.40
C THR A 30 -9.75 5.64 15.26
N SER A 31 -8.44 5.70 15.03
CA SER A 31 -7.47 5.10 15.93
C SER A 31 -7.60 5.73 17.33
N PRO A 32 -7.13 5.05 18.39
CA PRO A 32 -7.05 5.65 19.73
C PRO A 32 -6.28 6.98 19.78
N SER A 33 -5.43 7.26 18.78
CA SER A 33 -4.70 8.52 18.63
C SER A 33 -5.49 9.65 17.93
N GLY A 34 -6.75 9.43 17.57
CA GLY A 34 -7.60 10.43 16.89
C GLY A 34 -7.37 10.52 15.38
N LEU A 35 -6.57 9.63 14.79
CA LEU A 35 -6.36 9.58 13.34
C LEU A 35 -7.48 8.75 12.70
N THR A 36 -8.15 9.30 11.70
CA THR A 36 -9.17 8.59 10.93
C THR A 36 -8.55 7.99 9.67
N TRP A 37 -8.86 6.73 9.38
CA TRP A 37 -8.56 6.16 8.07
C TRP A 37 -9.50 6.75 7.03
N GLY A 38 -8.96 7.43 6.03
CA GLY A 38 -9.72 7.79 4.82
C GLY A 38 -9.79 6.63 3.82
N ASP A 39 -10.58 6.80 2.77
CA ASP A 39 -10.70 5.86 1.65
C ASP A 39 -9.51 5.97 0.67
N TYR A 40 -8.29 5.90 1.21
CA TYR A 40 -7.04 5.98 0.44
C TYR A 40 -6.26 4.65 0.51
N ILE A 41 -5.40 4.45 -0.49
CA ILE A 41 -4.44 3.33 -0.49
C ILE A 41 -3.50 3.47 0.71
N ARG A 42 -3.31 2.38 1.44
CA ARG A 42 -2.43 2.30 2.60
C ARG A 42 -1.04 1.83 2.17
N MET A 43 -0.01 2.21 2.92
CA MET A 43 1.37 1.82 2.59
C MET A 43 1.55 0.29 2.48
N ASN A 44 0.87 -0.48 3.33
CA ASN A 44 0.91 -1.95 3.29
C ASN A 44 0.13 -2.58 2.12
N GLN A 45 -0.54 -1.78 1.30
CA GLN A 45 -1.22 -2.20 0.08
C GLN A 45 -0.42 -1.84 -1.18
N ILE A 46 0.73 -1.16 -1.03
CA ILE A 46 1.62 -0.77 -2.13
C ILE A 46 2.77 -1.77 -2.21
N GLN A 47 2.99 -2.32 -3.41
CA GLN A 47 4.19 -3.11 -3.69
C GLN A 47 5.33 -2.16 -4.06
N VAL A 48 6.50 -2.37 -3.45
CA VAL A 48 7.68 -1.52 -3.66
C VAL A 48 8.93 -2.35 -3.90
N ILE A 49 9.88 -1.76 -4.62
CA ILE A 49 11.25 -2.27 -4.71
C ILE A 49 12.01 -1.78 -3.46
N GLY A 50 12.78 -2.68 -2.85
CA GLY A 50 13.60 -2.40 -1.69
C GLY A 50 15.05 -2.83 -1.89
N SER A 51 15.96 -2.19 -1.16
CA SER A 51 17.37 -2.59 -1.03
C SER A 51 17.65 -3.01 0.41
N HIS A 52 18.33 -4.14 0.57
CA HIS A 52 18.86 -4.57 1.85
C HIS A 52 20.27 -4.01 2.05
N ASN A 53 20.57 -3.48 3.23
CA ASN A 53 21.85 -2.86 3.56
C ASN A 53 22.20 -1.75 2.56
N SER A 54 21.29 -0.80 2.38
CA SER A 54 21.22 0.24 1.35
C SER A 54 22.44 1.16 1.32
N TYR A 55 23.20 1.22 2.43
CA TYR A 55 24.46 1.96 2.54
C TYR A 55 25.70 1.11 2.22
N HIS A 56 25.54 -0.16 1.84
CA HIS A 56 26.65 -1.05 1.56
C HIS A 56 27.42 -0.60 0.33
N VAL A 57 28.71 -0.35 0.54
CA VAL A 57 29.67 -0.04 -0.51
C VAL A 57 30.60 -1.23 -0.62
N GLU A 58 30.77 -1.72 -1.84
CA GLU A 58 31.66 -2.84 -2.10
C GLU A 58 33.11 -2.46 -1.74
N ALA A 59 33.80 -3.38 -1.06
CA ALA A 59 35.20 -3.22 -0.73
C ALA A 59 36.07 -3.13 -2.01
N SER A 60 37.19 -2.43 -1.94
CA SER A 60 38.16 -2.40 -3.03
C SER A 60 38.82 -3.76 -3.25
N ASP A 61 39.39 -4.01 -4.43
CA ASP A 61 40.07 -5.27 -4.73
C ASP A 61 41.24 -5.58 -3.79
N ALA A 62 41.88 -4.54 -3.22
CA ALA A 62 42.93 -4.72 -2.22
C ALA A 62 42.35 -5.22 -0.88
N GLU A 63 41.22 -4.67 -0.46
CA GLU A 63 40.53 -5.09 0.78
C GLU A 63 39.91 -6.47 0.63
N LYS A 64 39.33 -6.80 -0.53
CA LYS A 64 38.79 -8.14 -0.81
C LYS A 64 39.83 -9.24 -0.61
N LYS A 65 41.07 -9.03 -1.06
CA LYS A 65 42.18 -9.99 -0.84
C LYS A 65 42.44 -10.22 0.65
N VAL A 66 42.45 -9.15 1.45
CA VAL A 66 42.62 -9.25 2.90
C VAL A 66 41.40 -9.95 3.53
N MET A 67 40.19 -9.67 3.07
CA MET A 67 38.97 -10.34 3.54
C MET A 67 39.00 -11.85 3.27
N GLU A 68 39.46 -12.29 2.11
CA GLU A 68 39.61 -13.70 1.75
C GLU A 68 40.67 -14.42 2.60
N GLU A 69 41.73 -13.72 3.01
CA GLU A 69 42.72 -14.26 3.97
C GLU A 69 42.12 -14.47 5.37
N LEU A 70 41.16 -13.64 5.78
CA LEU A 70 40.51 -13.70 7.09
C LEU A 70 39.39 -14.73 7.18
N SER A 71 38.61 -14.89 6.10
CA SER A 71 37.54 -15.89 6.03
C SER A 71 37.26 -16.35 4.60
N PRO A 72 37.07 -17.66 4.37
CA PRO A 72 36.71 -18.19 3.07
C PRO A 72 35.27 -17.85 2.63
N THR A 73 34.44 -17.28 3.53
CA THR A 73 33.03 -16.96 3.26
C THR A 73 32.79 -15.48 2.99
N THR A 74 33.82 -14.70 2.67
CA THR A 74 33.71 -13.24 2.52
C THR A 74 33.11 -12.78 1.19
N GLN A 75 32.97 -13.68 0.22
CA GLN A 75 32.45 -13.37 -1.11
C GLN A 75 31.01 -12.82 -1.09
N ASP A 76 30.19 -13.21 -0.11
CA ASP A 76 28.83 -12.68 0.07
C ASP A 76 28.80 -11.18 0.42
N LEU A 77 29.95 -10.60 0.78
CA LEU A 77 30.11 -9.18 1.06
C LEU A 77 30.55 -8.38 -0.17
N PHE A 78 30.86 -9.05 -1.29
CA PHE A 78 31.36 -8.43 -2.53
C PHE A 78 30.21 -7.98 -3.42
N TYR A 79 29.44 -7.04 -2.89
CA TYR A 79 28.42 -6.31 -3.62
C TYR A 79 28.39 -4.88 -3.09
N GLY A 80 27.61 -4.02 -3.73
CA GLY A 80 27.30 -2.69 -3.23
C GLY A 80 26.04 -2.17 -3.89
N HIS A 81 25.47 -1.11 -3.32
CA HIS A 81 24.38 -0.37 -3.93
C HIS A 81 24.88 0.95 -4.51
N GLY A 82 24.09 1.53 -5.43
CA GLY A 82 24.29 2.91 -5.84
C GLY A 82 24.15 3.85 -4.63
N ARG A 83 24.60 5.10 -4.76
CA ARG A 83 24.31 6.12 -3.73
C ARG A 83 22.80 6.28 -3.53
N LEU A 84 22.38 6.72 -2.34
CA LEU A 84 20.94 6.84 -2.03
C LEU A 84 20.17 7.77 -2.98
N ASP A 85 20.79 8.84 -3.48
CA ASP A 85 20.18 9.72 -4.47
C ASP A 85 19.88 8.99 -5.79
N VAL A 86 20.77 8.10 -6.22
CA VAL A 86 20.56 7.21 -7.37
C VAL A 86 19.49 6.16 -7.05
N GLN A 87 19.54 5.52 -5.89
CA GLN A 87 18.56 4.50 -5.48
C GLN A 87 17.14 5.08 -5.45
N LEU A 88 16.96 6.24 -4.82
CA LEU A 88 15.67 6.90 -4.68
C LEU A 88 15.21 7.57 -5.98
N GLY A 89 16.15 8.20 -6.70
CA GLY A 89 15.88 8.97 -7.92
C GLY A 89 15.70 8.08 -9.14
N GLU A 90 16.74 7.37 -9.52
CA GLU A 90 16.84 6.63 -10.79
C GLU A 90 16.30 5.20 -10.68
N GLN A 91 16.58 4.51 -9.57
CA GLN A 91 16.20 3.09 -9.39
C GLN A 91 14.81 2.93 -8.75
N HIS A 92 14.21 4.04 -8.29
CA HIS A 92 12.88 4.08 -7.68
C HIS A 92 12.72 3.14 -6.47
N VAL A 93 13.77 2.91 -5.70
CA VAL A 93 13.73 2.17 -4.43
C VAL A 93 12.88 2.94 -3.42
N ARG A 94 11.99 2.25 -2.69
CA ARG A 94 11.10 2.87 -1.68
C ARG A 94 11.11 2.15 -0.34
N ASN A 95 11.92 1.10 -0.19
CA ASN A 95 12.23 0.48 1.09
C ASN A 95 13.75 0.41 1.25
N LEU A 96 14.26 0.97 2.35
CA LEU A 96 15.69 1.04 2.65
C LEU A 96 15.90 0.35 4.00
N GLU A 97 16.75 -0.67 4.00
CA GLU A 97 17.31 -1.27 5.22
C GLU A 97 18.78 -0.87 5.39
#